data_AF-A0A660LX81-F1
#
_entry.id   AF-A0A660LX81-F1
#
_cell.length_a   1.000
_cell.length_b   1.000
_cell.length_c   1.000
_cell.angle_alpha   90.00
_cell.angle_beta   90.00
_cell.angle_gamma   90.00
#
_symmetry.space_group_name_H-M   'P 1'
#
loop_
_entity.id
_entity.type
_entity.pdbx_description
1 polymer ?
#
loop_
_entity_poly.entity_id
_entity_poly.type
_entity_poly.pdbx_seq_one_letter_code
_entity_poly.pdbx_strand_id
1 'polypeptide(L)' 'GRLIVRGAHGAKMLLYPAFAPDSLRRVQLLVEYNPDDEIINSVYVYKKGQNEQKD' A
#
# COMPACT_ATOMS: atom_id res chain seq x y z
N GLY A 1 -10.15 -2.11 -12.75
CA GLY A 1 -9.80 -0.87 -12.02
C GLY A 1 -8.48 -1.03 -11.30
N ARG A 2 -7.91 0.08 -10.83
CA ARG A 2 -6.78 0.12 -9.88
C ARG A 2 -7.32 0.45 -8.49
N LEU A 3 -6.66 -0.06 -7.45
CA LEU A 3 -6.91 0.36 -6.07
C LEU A 3 -5.74 1.23 -5.62
N ILE A 4 -6.04 2.38 -5.03
CA ILE A 4 -5.04 3.29 -4.44
C ILE A 4 -5.30 3.30 -2.94
N VAL A 5 -4.26 3.05 -2.15
CA VAL A 5 -4.31 3.10 -0.70
C VAL A 5 -3.35 4.18 -0.22
N ARG A 6 -3.79 5.00 0.73
CA ARG A 6 -2.96 5.97 1.42
C ARG A 6 -2.60 5.44 2.80
N GLY A 7 -1.35 5.57 3.18
CA GLY A 7 -0.84 5.15 4.48
C GLY A 7 0.34 6.00 4.90
N ALA A 8 1.12 5.50 5.85
CA ALA A 8 2.38 6.10 6.26
C ALA A 8 3.49 5.05 6.38
N HIS A 9 4.72 5.52 6.19
CA HIS A 9 5.93 4.73 6.25
C HIS A 9 6.97 5.38 7.17
N GLY A 10 7.76 4.57 7.87
CA GLY A 10 8.84 5.03 8.77
C GLY A 10 8.32 5.85 9.95
N ALA A 11 9.03 6.91 10.33
CA ALA A 11 8.66 7.75 11.47
C ALA A 11 7.26 8.40 11.34
N LYS A 12 6.77 8.59 10.10
CA LYS A 12 5.46 9.21 9.82
C LYS A 12 4.29 8.33 10.27
N MET A 13 4.52 7.04 10.56
CA MET A 13 3.52 6.12 11.12
C MET A 13 3.00 6.56 12.50
N LEU A 14 3.73 7.44 13.20
CA LEU A 14 3.25 8.05 14.45
C LEU A 14 2.09 9.04 14.23
N LEU A 15 1.95 9.57 13.01
CA LEU A 15 1.02 10.65 12.69
C LEU A 15 -0.17 10.20 11.84
N TYR A 16 -0.03 9.08 11.12
CA TYR A 16 -1.03 8.63 10.16
C TYR A 16 -1.05 7.09 10.06
N PRO A 17 -2.21 6.47 9.79
CA PRO A 17 -2.32 5.01 9.77
C PRO A 17 -1.34 4.33 8.81
N ALA A 18 -0.80 3.22 9.26
CA ALA A 18 0.17 2.42 8.53
C ALA A 18 -0.31 0.98 8.39
N PHE A 19 0.14 0.31 7.34
CA PHE A 19 -0.16 -1.09 7.08
C PHE A 19 0.99 -1.73 6.29
N ALA A 20 1.13 -3.05 6.39
CA ALA A 20 2.09 -3.77 5.55
C ALA A 20 1.54 -3.85 4.11
N PRO A 21 2.24 -3.34 3.08
CA PRO A 21 1.72 -3.29 1.71
C PRO A 21 1.32 -4.66 1.14
N ASP A 22 2.02 -5.72 1.54
CA ASP A 22 1.78 -7.09 1.10
C ASP A 22 0.66 -7.81 1.89
N SER A 23 0.06 -7.16 2.89
CA SER A 23 -1.02 -7.77 3.70
C SER A 23 -2.37 -7.85 2.99
N LEU A 24 -2.56 -7.08 1.90
CA LEU A 24 -3.81 -7.05 1.16
C LEU A 24 -3.97 -8.28 0.26
N ARG A 25 -5.03 -9.06 0.50
CA ARG A 25 -5.34 -10.25 -0.29
C ARG A 25 -6.09 -9.89 -1.57
N ARG A 26 -6.00 -10.76 -2.59
CA ARG A 26 -6.70 -10.65 -3.89
C ARG A 26 -6.30 -9.42 -4.72
N VAL A 27 -5.22 -8.76 -4.34
CA VAL A 27 -4.60 -7.65 -5.06
C VAL A 27 -3.11 -7.88 -5.16
N GLN A 28 -2.49 -7.31 -6.19
CA GLN A 28 -1.03 -7.31 -6.37
C GLN A 28 -0.54 -5.87 -6.31
N LEU A 29 0.43 -5.60 -5.44
CA LEU A 29 1.11 -4.32 -5.35
C LEU A 29 1.87 -4.06 -6.66
N LEU A 30 1.72 -2.85 -7.18
CA LEU A 30 2.40 -2.39 -8.40
C LEU A 30 3.39 -1.26 -8.10
N VAL A 31 2.99 -0.34 -7.22
CA VAL A 31 3.80 0.83 -6.87
C VAL A 31 3.68 1.05 -5.38
N GLU A 32 4.82 1.30 -4.75
CA GLU A 32 4.94 1.87 -3.43
C GLU A 32 5.73 3.17 -3.55
N TYR A 33 5.16 4.25 -3.03
CA TYR A 33 5.80 5.56 -2.99
C TYR A 33 5.73 6.13 -1.59
N ASN A 34 6.90 6.36 -1.00
CA ASN A 34 7.08 6.87 0.35
C ASN A 34 7.85 8.19 0.26
N PRO A 35 7.16 9.35 0.30
CA PRO A 35 7.83 10.65 0.25
C PRO A 35 8.78 10.85 1.44
N ASP A 36 9.97 11.37 1.17
CA ASP A 36 11.00 11.72 2.16
C ASP A 36 11.01 13.22 2.52
N ASP A 37 10.08 13.99 1.97
CA ASP A 37 9.86 15.41 2.23
C ASP A 37 8.76 15.66 3.29
N GLU A 38 8.16 16.84 3.27
CA GLU A 38 7.08 17.23 4.20
C GLU A 38 5.76 16.48 3.96
N ILE A 39 5.62 15.72 2.87
CA ILE A 39 4.41 14.96 2.58
C ILE A 39 4.32 13.74 3.50
N ILE A 40 3.25 13.67 4.29
CA ILE A 40 3.03 12.59 5.28
C ILE A 40 2.56 11.28 4.61
N ASN A 41 1.75 11.38 3.55
CA ASN A 41 1.04 10.23 3.01
C ASN A 41 1.90 9.43 2.03
N SER A 42 2.16 8.18 2.38
CA SER A 42 2.58 7.15 1.46
C SER A 42 1.44 6.74 0.53
N VAL A 43 1.78 6.33 -0.69
CA VAL A 43 0.82 5.88 -1.71
C VAL A 43 1.19 4.48 -2.19
N TYR A 44 0.20 3.61 -2.20
CA TYR A 44 0.32 2.23 -2.67
C TYR A 44 -0.70 1.98 -3.77
N VAL A 45 -0.25 1.50 -4.93
CA VAL A 45 -1.10 1.22 -6.09
C VAL A 45 -1.16 -0.26 -6.33
N TYR A 46 -2.38 -0.80 -6.44
CA TYR A 46 -2.61 -2.22 -6.67
C TYR A 46 -3.41 -2.48 -7.94
N LYS A 47 -3.21 -3.66 -8.51
CA LYS A 47 -4.14 -4.29 -9.44
C LYS A 47 -4.86 -5.47 -8.80
N LYS A 48 -5.95 -5.92 -9.41
CA LYS A 48 -6.59 -7.18 -9.05
C LYS A 48 -5.57 -8.32 -9.17
N GLY A 49 -5.42 -9.12 -8.12
CA GLY A 49 -4.59 -10.31 -8.10
C GLY A 49 -5.25 -11.41 -8.94
N GLN A 50 -4.44 -12.27 -9.56
CA GLN A 50 -4.96 -13.49 -10.16
C GLN A 50 -5.34 -14.43 -9.01
N ASN A 51 -6.52 -15.06 -9.10
CA ASN A 51 -7.07 -15.88 -8.01
C ASN A 51 -6.03 -16.91 -7.54
N GLU A 52 -5.69 -16.93 -6.26
CA GLU A 52 -5.15 -18.14 -5.63
C GLU A 52 -6.33 -19.11 -5.45
N GLN A 53 -6.63 -19.88 -6.49
CA GLN A 53 -7.14 -21.23 -6.25
C GLN A 53 -5.92 -22.03 -5.78
N LYS A 54 -5.77 -22.13 -4.47
CA LYS A 54 -5.07 -23.25 -3.85
C LYS A 54 -6.17 -24.22 -3.44
N ASP A 55 -6.12 -25.40 -4.06
CA ASP A 55 -6.85 -26.60 -3.64
C ASP A 55 -6.60 -26.92 -2.16
#